data_AF-A0A9E5S154-F1
#
_entry.id   AF-A0A9E5S154-F1
#
_cell.length_a   1.000
_cell.length_b   1.000
_cell.length_c   1.000
_cell.angle_alpha   90.00
_cell.angle_beta   90.00
_cell.angle_gamma   90.00
#
_symmetry.space_group_name_H-M   'P 1'
#
loop_
_entity.id
_entity.type
_entity.pdbx_description
1 polymer ?
#
loop_
_entity_poly.entity_id
_entity_poly.type
_entity_poly.pdbx_seq_one_letter_code
_entity_poly.pdbx_strand_id
1 'polypeptide(L)' 'MRTVANSERHLPKSWITPDGIDVTDDFIRYAQPLIGDGWPEIPIENGLQRFARLNTMSIEKRAKAYVPYKNR' A
#
# COMPACT_ATOMS: atom_id res chain seq x y z
N MET A 1 -6.30 -11.98 -12.67
CA MET A 1 -6.88 -12.08 -11.31
C MET A 1 -6.78 -13.48 -10.70
N ARG A 2 -6.83 -14.59 -11.47
CA ARG A 2 -6.84 -15.96 -10.93
C ARG A 2 -5.64 -16.35 -10.05
N THR A 3 -4.46 -15.79 -10.31
CA THR A 3 -3.23 -16.09 -9.56
C THR A 3 -3.08 -15.26 -8.27
N VAL A 4 -3.81 -14.15 -8.14
CA VAL A 4 -3.67 -13.20 -7.02
C VAL A 4 -4.84 -13.32 -6.04
N ALA A 5 -6.03 -13.69 -6.53
CA ALA A 5 -7.17 -13.93 -5.67
C ALA A 5 -6.84 -15.05 -4.67
N ASN A 6 -6.95 -14.75 -3.37
CA ASN A 6 -6.57 -15.61 -2.24
C ASN A 6 -5.07 -16.01 -2.16
N SER A 7 -4.17 -15.25 -2.80
CA SER A 7 -2.73 -15.43 -2.61
C SER A 7 -2.23 -14.54 -1.47
N GLU A 8 -1.52 -15.14 -0.52
CA GLU A 8 -0.83 -14.43 0.56
C GLU A 8 0.67 -14.38 0.29
N ARG A 9 1.33 -13.31 0.75
CA ARG A 9 2.78 -13.21 0.81
C ARG A 9 3.23 -13.40 2.24
N HIS A 10 3.84 -14.55 2.52
CA HIS A 10 4.48 -14.80 3.81
C HIS A 10 5.88 -14.22 3.85
N LEU A 11 6.33 -13.83 5.04
CA LEU A 11 7.72 -13.49 5.27
C LEU A 11 8.56 -14.79 5.21
N PRO A 12 9.56 -14.89 4.32
CA PRO A 12 10.45 -16.04 4.28
C PRO A 12 11.12 -16.27 5.64
N LYS A 13 11.17 -17.52 6.12
CA LYS A 13 11.83 -17.83 7.40
C LYS A 13 13.32 -17.48 7.39
N SER A 14 13.97 -17.56 6.23
CA SER A 14 15.38 -17.18 6.07
C SER A 14 15.65 -15.69 6.27
N TRP A 15 14.60 -14.85 6.26
CA TRP A 15 14.71 -13.42 6.52
C TRP A 15 14.73 -13.07 8.01
N ILE A 16 14.45 -14.03 8.89
CA ILE A 16 14.43 -13.85 10.34
C ILE A 16 15.66 -14.54 10.93
N THR A 17 16.33 -13.89 11.89
CA THR A 17 17.48 -14.48 12.59
C THR A 17 17.08 -15.72 13.41
N PRO A 18 18.01 -16.63 13.73
CA PRO A 18 17.69 -17.87 14.46
C PRO A 18 17.07 -17.67 15.85
N ASP A 19 17.40 -16.57 16.52
CA ASP A 19 16.83 -16.15 17.80
C ASP A 19 15.46 -15.45 17.67
N GLY A 20 15.05 -15.11 16.45
CA GLY A 20 13.73 -14.58 16.14
C GLY A 20 13.51 -13.11 16.47
N ILE A 21 14.55 -12.37 16.83
CA ILE A 21 14.44 -10.98 17.28
C ILE A 21 14.88 -9.94 16.24
N ASP A 22 15.52 -10.37 15.15
CA ASP A 22 16.05 -9.50 14.11
C ASP A 22 15.91 -10.13 12.71
N VAL A 23 16.37 -9.41 11.69
CA VAL A 23 16.34 -9.81 10.29
C VAL A 23 17.74 -10.18 9.78
N THR A 24 17.78 -11.05 8.77
CA THR A 24 19.05 -11.46 8.15
C THR A 24 19.45 -10.52 7.00
N ASP A 25 20.68 -10.65 6.51
CA ASP A 25 21.16 -9.93 5.32
C ASP A 25 20.32 -10.18 4.07
N ASP A 26 19.63 -11.32 3.99
CA ASP A 26 18.70 -11.62 2.89
C ASP A 26 17.49 -10.69 2.89
N PHE A 27 16.98 -10.37 4.09
CA PHE A 27 15.94 -9.36 4.24
C PHE A 27 16.47 -7.98 3.85
N ILE A 28 17.65 -7.60 4.35
CA ILE A 28 18.24 -6.28 4.09
C ILE A 28 18.41 -6.07 2.59
N ARG A 29 18.95 -7.06 1.87
CA ARG A 29 19.12 -7.01 0.41
C ARG A 29 17.79 -6.85 -0.34
N TYR A 30 16.72 -7.45 0.16
CA TYR A 30 15.38 -7.30 -0.40
C TYR A 30 14.77 -5.93 -0.07
N ALA A 31 14.85 -5.49 1.18
CA ALA A 31 14.14 -4.31 1.69
C ALA A 31 14.84 -3.00 1.33
N GLN A 32 16.18 -2.97 1.32
CA GLN A 32 16.98 -1.78 1.04
C GLN A 32 16.56 -1.04 -0.24
N PRO A 33 16.47 -1.69 -1.43
CA PRO A 33 16.06 -0.98 -2.64
C PRO A 33 14.59 -0.53 -2.62
N LEU A 34 13.75 -1.10 -1.76
CA LEU A 34 12.33 -0.71 -1.62
C LEU A 34 12.16 0.51 -0.70
N ILE A 35 12.97 0.59 0.35
CA ILE A 35 13.01 1.73 1.27
C ILE A 35 13.72 2.92 0.60
N GLY A 36 14.74 2.63 -0.21
CA GLY A 36 15.56 3.63 -0.88
C GLY A 36 16.65 4.20 0.02
N ASP A 37 17.42 5.13 -0.54
CA ASP A 37 18.65 5.66 0.08
C ASP A 37 18.45 6.99 0.80
N GLY A 38 17.21 7.48 0.93
CA GLY A 38 16.97 8.77 1.55
C GLY A 38 15.53 9.25 1.51
N TRP A 39 15.37 10.50 1.90
CA TRP A 39 14.07 11.15 1.96
C TRP A 39 13.60 11.56 0.56
N PRO A 40 12.32 11.33 0.22
CA PRO A 40 11.76 11.85 -1.02
C PRO A 40 11.69 13.38 -0.98
N GLU A 41 11.81 14.01 -2.14
CA GLU A 41 11.60 15.45 -2.28
C GLU A 41 10.11 15.78 -2.10
N ILE A 42 9.76 16.36 -0.95
CA ILE A 42 8.39 16.75 -0.61
C ILE A 42 8.28 18.28 -0.66
N PRO A 43 7.33 18.85 -1.43
CA PRO A 43 7.12 20.29 -1.43
C PRO A 43 6.68 20.78 -0.05
N ILE A 44 7.30 21.85 0.43
CA ILE A 44 7.02 22.48 1.71
C ILE A 44 6.44 23.88 1.49
N GLU A 45 5.33 24.20 2.16
CA GLU A 45 4.71 25.51 2.18
C GLU A 45 4.51 25.95 3.63
N ASN A 46 4.99 27.15 3.99
CA ASN A 46 4.91 27.70 5.35
C ASN A 46 5.45 26.75 6.44
N GLY A 47 6.52 26.01 6.13
CA GLY A 47 7.15 25.05 7.05
C GLY A 47 6.41 23.71 7.18
N LEU A 48 5.36 23.46 6.39
CA LEU A 48 4.59 22.22 6.41
C LEU A 48 4.61 21.51 5.05
N GLN A 49 4.50 20.18 5.05
CA GLN A 49 4.36 19.39 3.83
C GLN A 49 3.08 19.77 3.07
N ARG A 50 3.22 20.06 1.77
CA ARG A 50 2.12 20.43 0.90
C ARG A 50 1.42 19.19 0.35
N PHE A 51 0.38 18.75 1.05
CA PHE A 51 -0.50 17.67 0.60
C PHE A 51 -1.41 18.08 -0.56
N ALA A 52 -1.81 17.11 -1.38
CA ALA A 52 -2.74 17.32 -2.48
C ALA A 52 -4.14 17.71 -1.98
N ARG A 53 -4.76 18.71 -2.62
CA ARG A 53 -6.18 19.07 -2.42
C ARG A 53 -6.94 18.68 -3.67
N LEU A 54 -7.62 17.53 -3.63
CA LEU A 54 -8.38 17.03 -4.77
C LEU A 54 -9.72 17.75 -4.85
N ASN A 55 -10.05 18.27 -6.04
CA ASN A 55 -11.40 18.75 -6.32
C ASN A 55 -12.28 17.55 -6.68
N THR A 56 -13.06 17.08 -5.71
CA THR A 56 -13.96 15.93 -5.93
C THR A 56 -15.29 16.43 -6.50
N MET A 57 -15.52 16.14 -7.78
CA MET A 57 -16.78 16.45 -8.46
C MET A 57 -17.58 15.18 -8.68
N SER A 58 -18.85 15.18 -8.28
CA SER A 58 -19.77 14.10 -8.61
C SER A 58 -20.22 14.24 -10.06
N ILE A 59 -20.31 13.11 -10.76
CA ILE A 59 -20.94 13.04 -12.07
C ILE A 59 -22.41 12.62 -11.93
N GLU A 60 -23.21 12.99 -12.92
CA GLU A 60 -24.61 12.56 -12.99
C GLU A 60 -24.70 11.03 -13.08
N LYS A 61 -25.58 10.44 -12.27
CA LYS A 61 -25.82 8.99 -12.27
C LYS A 61 -26.59 8.60 -13.52
N ARG A 62 -26.05 7.63 -14.28
CA ARG A 62 -26.71 7.09 -15.48
C ARG A 62 -27.51 5.81 -15.24
N ALA A 63 -27.24 5.13 -14.13
CA ALA A 63 -27.90 3.86 -13.79
C ALA A 63 -29.00 4.07 -12.76
N LYS A 64 -29.99 3.16 -12.74
CA LYS A 64 -31.01 3.09 -11.70
C LYS A 64 -30.36 2.82 -10.34
N ALA A 65 -31.04 3.25 -9.27
CA ALA A 65 -30.62 2.92 -7.92
C ALA A 65 -30.48 1.40 -7.74
N TYR A 66 -29.41 0.98 -7.09
CA TYR A 66 -29.18 -0.43 -6.77
C TYR A 66 -30.22 -0.91 -5.75
N VAL A 67 -30.89 -2.03 -6.05
CA VAL A 67 -31.82 -2.71 -5.14
C VAL A 67 -31.20 -4.05 -4.72
N PRO A 68 -30.85 -4.25 -3.45
CA PRO A 68 -30.28 -5.51 -2.97
C PRO A 68 -31.24 -6.70 -3.14
N TYR A 69 -30.68 -7.85 -3.55
CA TYR A 69 -31.44 -9.07 -3.85
C TYR A 69 -32.23 -9.65 -2.66
N LYS A 70 -31.81 -9.39 -1.41
CA LYS A 70 -32.48 -9.91 -0.21
C LYS A 70 -33.91 -9.39 0.03
N ASN A 71 -34.36 -8.41 -0.74
CA ASN A 71 -35.69 -7.80 -0.62
C ASN A 71 -36.60 -8.14 -1.82
N ARG A 72 -36.43 -9.32 -2.44
CA ARG A 72 -37.34 -9.86 -3.45
C ARG A 72 -38.17 -11.02 -2.91
#